data_AF-A0A7J7PVF5-F1
#
_entry.id   AF-A0A7J7PVF5-F1
#
_cell.length_a   1.000
_cell.length_b   1.000
_cell.length_c   1.000
_cell.angle_alpha   90.00
_cell.angle_beta   90.00
_cell.angle_gamma   90.00
#
_symmetry.space_group_name_H-M   'P 1'
#
loop_
_entity.id
_entity.type
_entity.pdbx_description
1 polymer ?
#
loop_
_entity_poly.entity_id
_entity_poly.type
_entity_poly.pdbx_seq_one_letter_code
_entity_poly.pdbx_strand_id
1 'polypeptide(L)'
;MRQAAAAASAGSGVRTGAPHVPLHLVWTTAAEVQRSREGWAGGGSIPGRRDNVVRPFLQRHYCRWGGEPSGRQSAMPHIKTYTRYLPPGGLAWCVVASHNLSKAAWGGLQKGGSQLMVRRRAANHCCCCRSCQLCIYELGVLLTPELEAAHRAHPHSSSVPVLLPIPYLLPPQPYGPGDVPWRCDTPEQFPGVDAFGYSCGNTPLRYYGNTEPPWDS
;
A
#
# COMPACT_ATOMS: atom_id res chain seq x y z
N MET A 1 -41.92 -42.36 10.52
CA MET A 1 -40.88 -42.14 9.50
C MET A 1 -41.41 -41.12 8.49
N ARG A 2 -40.85 -39.89 8.50
CA ARG A 2 -40.81 -38.85 7.45
C ARG A 2 -40.73 -37.46 8.13
N GLN A 3 -39.53 -36.90 8.12
CA GLN A 3 -39.25 -35.50 8.43
C GLN A 3 -39.90 -34.62 7.35
N ALA A 4 -40.48 -33.49 7.77
CA ALA A 4 -40.76 -32.35 6.90
C ALA A 4 -39.95 -31.16 7.45
N ALA A 5 -38.95 -30.74 6.69
CA ALA A 5 -38.17 -29.54 6.96
C ALA A 5 -38.98 -28.31 6.54
N ALA A 6 -39.21 -27.38 7.47
CA ALA A 6 -39.74 -26.06 7.17
C ALA A 6 -38.59 -25.14 6.72
N ALA A 7 -38.66 -24.66 5.49
CA ALA A 7 -37.75 -23.66 4.95
C ALA A 7 -38.06 -22.29 5.58
N ALA A 8 -37.12 -21.75 6.37
CA ALA A 8 -37.15 -20.38 6.82
C ALA A 8 -36.50 -19.48 5.76
N SER A 9 -37.30 -18.59 5.14
CA SER A 9 -36.82 -17.56 4.23
C SER A 9 -36.01 -16.50 5.00
N ALA A 10 -34.69 -16.55 4.89
CA ALA A 10 -33.81 -15.49 5.39
C ALA A 10 -33.73 -14.34 4.37
N GLY A 11 -34.73 -13.46 4.38
CA GLY A 11 -34.55 -12.11 3.86
C GLY A 11 -33.65 -11.34 4.82
N SER A 12 -32.34 -11.27 4.54
CA SER A 12 -31.44 -10.42 5.32
C SER A 12 -31.51 -8.98 4.81
N GLY A 13 -32.40 -8.21 5.43
CA GLY A 13 -32.30 -6.76 5.41
C GLY A 13 -30.93 -6.35 5.95
N VAL A 14 -30.12 -5.72 5.11
CA VAL A 14 -28.86 -5.08 5.51
C VAL A 14 -29.20 -4.06 6.59
N ARG A 15 -28.69 -4.26 7.81
CA ARG A 15 -28.79 -3.29 8.90
C ARG A 15 -28.02 -2.03 8.51
N THR A 16 -28.72 -0.98 8.10
CA THR A 16 -28.20 0.32 7.65
C THR A 16 -27.80 1.25 8.82
N GLY A 17 -27.22 0.70 9.88
CA GLY A 17 -26.85 1.45 11.10
C GLY A 17 -25.39 1.33 11.53
N ALA A 18 -24.52 0.73 10.71
CA ALA A 18 -23.10 0.67 11.05
C ALA A 18 -22.50 2.09 11.01
N PRO A 19 -21.77 2.53 12.04
CA PRO A 19 -21.11 3.83 12.04
C PRO A 19 -20.18 3.91 10.82
N HIS A 20 -20.21 5.04 10.10
CA HIS A 20 -19.33 5.27 8.97
C HIS A 20 -17.87 5.28 9.45
N VAL A 21 -17.11 4.23 9.11
CA VAL A 21 -15.68 4.15 9.42
C VAL A 21 -14.91 4.82 8.29
N PRO A 22 -14.18 5.92 8.53
CA PRO A 22 -13.43 6.60 7.49
C PRO A 22 -12.30 5.70 6.96
N LEU A 23 -12.10 5.72 5.64
CA LEU A 23 -10.97 5.09 4.97
C LEU A 23 -9.94 6.15 4.61
N HIS A 24 -8.70 5.94 5.07
CA HIS A 24 -7.53 6.74 4.69
C HIS A 24 -6.57 5.88 3.87
N LEU A 25 -6.13 6.40 2.74
CA LEU A 25 -5.18 5.78 1.82
C LEU A 25 -3.93 6.64 1.77
N VAL A 26 -2.89 6.23 2.48
CA VAL A 26 -1.58 6.88 2.40
C VAL A 26 -0.96 6.56 1.05
N TRP A 27 -0.83 7.57 0.19
CA TRP A 27 -0.25 7.48 -1.15
C TRP A 27 0.61 8.70 -1.39
N THR A 28 1.79 8.54 -2.00
CA THR A 28 2.69 9.67 -2.23
C THR A 28 2.13 10.64 -3.24
N THR A 29 2.32 11.93 -2.97
CA THR A 29 2.11 12.99 -3.95
C THR A 29 3.29 13.07 -4.92
N ALA A 30 3.06 13.62 -6.10
CA ALA A 30 4.13 13.92 -7.05
C ALA A 30 5.19 14.86 -6.46
N ALA A 31 4.75 15.81 -5.63
CA ALA A 31 5.63 16.77 -4.99
C ALA A 31 6.52 16.13 -3.90
N GLU A 32 6.02 15.11 -3.18
CA GLU A 32 6.83 14.30 -2.25
C GLU A 32 7.87 13.46 -2.99
N VAL A 33 7.51 12.87 -4.15
CA VAL A 33 8.48 12.15 -4.99
C VAL A 33 9.55 13.09 -5.52
N GLN A 34 9.16 14.23 -6.09
CA GLN A 34 10.07 15.26 -6.62
C GLN A 34 11.14 15.68 -5.61
N ARG A 35 10.73 15.90 -4.35
CA ARG A 35 11.60 16.35 -3.25
C ARG A 35 12.23 15.20 -2.48
N SER A 36 12.05 13.96 -2.91
CA SER A 36 12.65 12.81 -2.27
C SER A 36 14.17 12.77 -2.47
N ARG A 37 14.88 11.99 -1.65
CA ARG A 37 16.32 11.76 -1.81
C ARG A 37 16.69 11.09 -3.13
N GLU A 38 15.73 10.44 -3.78
CA GLU A 38 15.90 9.76 -5.06
C GLU A 38 15.32 10.60 -6.22
N GLY A 39 14.78 11.79 -5.93
CA GLY A 39 14.11 12.64 -6.91
C GLY A 39 12.98 11.89 -7.61
N TRP A 40 12.82 12.15 -8.91
CA TRP A 40 11.81 11.44 -9.71
C TRP A 40 12.06 9.93 -9.80
N ALA A 41 13.32 9.47 -9.65
CA ALA A 41 13.67 8.05 -9.70
C ALA A 41 12.97 7.24 -8.60
N GLY A 42 12.80 7.82 -7.40
CA GLY A 42 12.16 7.16 -6.26
C GLY A 42 10.71 6.76 -6.54
N GLY A 43 10.05 7.45 -7.46
CA GLY A 43 8.70 7.13 -7.92
C GLY A 43 8.60 5.81 -8.69
N GLY A 44 9.72 5.30 -9.23
CA GLY A 44 9.77 4.00 -9.93
C GLY A 44 9.38 2.82 -9.05
N SER A 45 9.60 2.93 -7.74
CA SER A 45 9.22 1.91 -6.75
C SER A 45 7.77 2.04 -6.25
N ILE A 46 6.98 2.97 -6.80
CA ILE A 46 5.60 3.24 -6.41
C ILE A 46 4.68 2.91 -7.60
N PRO A 47 4.27 1.65 -7.79
CA PRO A 47 3.71 1.15 -9.05
C PRO A 47 2.22 1.45 -9.22
N GLY A 48 1.83 2.73 -9.21
CA GLY A 48 0.45 3.17 -9.46
C GLY A 48 0.24 3.68 -10.88
N ARG A 49 -0.62 3.01 -11.64
CA ARG A 49 -1.03 3.47 -12.98
C ARG A 49 -2.03 4.61 -12.90
N ARG A 50 -1.94 5.59 -13.81
CA ARG A 50 -2.80 6.78 -13.93
C ARG A 50 -4.27 6.40 -13.82
N ASP A 51 -4.74 5.49 -14.66
CA ASP A 51 -6.16 5.08 -14.74
C ASP A 51 -6.68 4.42 -13.45
N ASN A 52 -5.79 3.98 -12.56
CA ASN A 52 -6.16 3.45 -11.27
C ASN A 52 -6.09 4.52 -10.18
N VAL A 53 -5.03 5.34 -10.19
CA VAL A 53 -4.76 6.34 -9.16
C VAL A 53 -5.68 7.56 -9.28
N VAL A 54 -6.04 7.98 -10.50
CA VAL A 54 -6.86 9.19 -10.71
C VAL A 54 -8.37 8.93 -10.66
N ARG A 55 -8.81 7.74 -10.22
CA ARG A 55 -10.24 7.42 -10.16
C ARG A 55 -10.95 8.37 -9.19
N PRO A 56 -12.08 8.99 -9.58
CA PRO A 56 -12.75 10.02 -8.77
C PRO A 56 -13.10 9.55 -7.36
N PHE A 57 -13.56 8.30 -7.21
CA PHE A 57 -13.95 7.77 -5.91
C PHE A 57 -12.79 7.58 -4.92
N LEU A 58 -11.54 7.50 -5.41
CA LEU A 58 -10.35 7.35 -4.56
C LEU A 58 -9.84 8.69 -4.03
N GLN A 59 -10.08 9.79 -4.76
CA GLN A 59 -9.45 11.09 -4.48
C GLN A 59 -9.68 11.57 -3.05
N ARG A 60 -10.92 11.42 -2.55
CA ARG A 60 -11.31 11.83 -1.18
C ARG A 60 -10.64 11.04 -0.05
N HIS A 61 -10.03 9.90 -0.38
CA HIS A 61 -9.40 9.01 0.60
C HIS A 61 -7.89 9.21 0.69
N TYR A 62 -7.27 9.97 -0.23
CA TYR A 62 -5.83 10.12 -0.25
C TYR A 62 -5.29 10.97 0.90
N CYS A 63 -4.24 10.44 1.51
CA CYS A 63 -3.46 11.07 2.57
C CYS A 63 -1.99 11.08 2.16
N ARG A 64 -1.28 12.14 2.55
CA ARG A 64 0.15 12.33 2.26
C ARG A 64 0.98 11.22 2.88
N TRP A 65 2.13 10.92 2.26
CA TRP A 65 3.09 9.99 2.84
C TRP A 65 3.56 10.48 4.20
N GLY A 66 3.91 11.78 4.32
CA GLY A 66 4.18 12.43 5.60
C GLY A 66 5.03 11.58 6.55
N GLY A 67 6.32 11.45 6.26
CA GLY A 67 7.24 10.54 6.95
C GLY A 67 7.99 11.13 8.14
N GLU A 68 7.61 12.31 8.61
CA GLU A 68 8.30 13.07 9.66
C GLU A 68 8.44 12.30 10.99
N PRO A 69 7.43 11.53 11.47
CA PRO A 69 7.55 10.81 12.74
C PRO A 69 8.72 9.82 12.81
N SER A 70 9.19 9.35 11.66
CA SER A 70 10.32 8.43 11.54
C SER A 70 11.55 9.06 10.86
N GLY A 71 11.51 10.36 10.56
CA GLY A 71 12.56 11.06 9.80
C GLY A 71 12.70 10.59 8.35
N ARG A 72 11.63 9.99 7.78
CA ARG A 72 11.59 9.36 6.45
C ARG A 72 10.73 10.14 5.45
N GLN A 73 10.44 11.41 5.71
CA GLN A 73 9.64 12.27 4.83
C GLN A 73 10.23 12.41 3.42
N SER A 74 11.56 12.29 3.28
CA SER A 74 12.26 12.32 1.98
C SER A 74 12.62 10.92 1.43
N ALA A 75 12.21 9.84 2.09
CA ALA A 75 12.44 8.46 1.65
C ALA A 75 11.14 7.86 1.15
N MET A 76 11.08 7.51 -0.14
CA MET A 76 9.83 7.05 -0.76
C MET A 76 9.42 5.67 -0.24
N PRO A 77 8.12 5.46 0.05
CA PRO A 77 7.65 4.21 0.62
C PRO A 77 7.65 3.08 -0.39
N HIS A 78 8.35 2.00 -0.06
CA HIS A 78 8.10 0.68 -0.63
C HIS A 78 7.45 -0.29 0.39
N ILE A 79 7.21 0.17 1.62
CA ILE A 79 6.48 -0.57 2.66
C ILE A 79 4.97 -0.54 2.40
N LYS A 80 4.26 -1.62 2.75
CA LYS A 80 2.80 -1.68 2.71
C LYS A 80 2.29 -2.00 4.11
N THR A 81 1.40 -1.16 4.60
CA THR A 81 0.85 -1.29 5.94
C THR A 81 -0.66 -1.12 5.90
N TYR A 82 -1.36 -1.87 6.75
CA TYR A 82 -2.80 -1.79 6.93
C TYR A 82 -3.04 -1.71 8.42
N THR A 83 -3.82 -0.74 8.89
CA THR A 83 -4.04 -0.56 10.32
C THR A 83 -5.41 0.02 10.61
N ARG A 84 -5.91 -0.25 11.81
CA ARG A 84 -7.10 0.41 12.36
C ARG A 84 -6.69 1.33 13.50
N TYR A 85 -6.62 2.61 13.20
CA TYR A 85 -6.36 3.66 14.18
C TYR A 85 -7.56 3.87 15.10
N LEU A 86 -7.27 4.01 16.38
CA LEU A 86 -8.20 4.33 17.46
C LEU A 86 -7.80 5.70 18.02
N PRO A 87 -8.56 6.77 17.73
CA PRO A 87 -8.32 8.07 18.34
C PRO A 87 -8.35 7.96 19.88
N PRO A 88 -7.45 8.67 20.60
CA PRO A 88 -6.51 9.69 20.13
C PRO A 88 -5.10 9.18 19.78
N GLY A 89 -4.79 7.88 19.84
CA GLY A 89 -3.39 7.44 19.68
C GLY A 89 -3.13 5.93 19.62
N GLY A 90 -4.17 5.10 19.64
CA GLY A 90 -4.03 3.64 19.67
C GLY A 90 -4.18 3.00 18.29
N LEU A 91 -3.76 1.74 18.19
CA LEU A 91 -4.07 0.88 17.05
C LEU A 91 -4.81 -0.35 17.57
N ALA A 92 -5.93 -0.71 16.95
CA ALA A 92 -6.58 -1.99 17.22
C ALA A 92 -5.75 -3.16 16.65
N TRP A 93 -5.09 -2.93 15.52
CA TRP A 93 -4.19 -3.87 14.86
C TRP A 93 -3.35 -3.14 13.82
N CYS A 94 -2.20 -3.71 13.48
CA CYS A 94 -1.34 -3.28 12.39
C CYS A 94 -0.86 -4.51 11.61
N VAL A 95 -0.89 -4.43 10.29
CA VAL A 95 -0.33 -5.44 9.39
C VAL A 95 0.74 -4.78 8.57
N VAL A 96 1.95 -5.34 8.58
CA VAL A 96 3.02 -5.00 7.63
C VAL A 96 3.08 -6.14 6.61
N ALA A 97 3.03 -5.81 5.31
CA ALA A 97 2.93 -6.83 4.27
C ALA A 97 3.71 -6.50 3.00
N SER A 98 3.88 -7.51 2.14
CA SER A 98 4.47 -7.36 0.80
C SER A 98 3.49 -6.84 -0.25
N HIS A 99 2.18 -7.02 -0.04
CA HIS A 99 1.16 -6.74 -1.06
C HIS A 99 0.66 -5.29 -1.06
N ASN A 100 0.56 -4.72 -2.26
CA ASN A 100 -0.16 -3.48 -2.53
C ASN A 100 -1.69 -3.67 -2.47
N LEU A 101 -2.41 -2.55 -2.37
CA LEU A 101 -3.87 -2.52 -2.45
C LEU A 101 -4.35 -2.84 -3.88
N SER A 102 -4.50 -4.12 -4.19
CA SER A 102 -4.99 -4.58 -5.49
C SER A 102 -5.87 -5.82 -5.36
N LYS A 103 -6.82 -5.99 -6.28
CA LYS A 103 -7.62 -7.24 -6.38
C LYS A 103 -6.75 -8.47 -6.65
N ALA A 104 -5.57 -8.29 -7.24
CA ALA A 104 -4.68 -9.41 -7.50
C ALA A 104 -4.14 -10.01 -6.20
N ALA A 105 -3.74 -9.16 -5.25
CA ALA A 105 -3.19 -9.58 -3.97
C ALA A 105 -4.27 -9.91 -2.92
N TRP A 106 -5.32 -9.08 -2.83
CA TRP A 106 -6.40 -9.27 -1.85
C TRP A 106 -7.48 -10.27 -2.30
N GLY A 107 -7.49 -10.59 -3.59
CA GLY A 107 -8.55 -11.34 -4.23
C GLY A 107 -9.81 -10.53 -4.48
N GLY A 108 -10.75 -11.17 -5.18
CA GLY A 108 -12.09 -10.63 -5.44
C GLY A 108 -13.12 -11.75 -5.45
N LEU A 109 -14.30 -11.45 -4.89
CA LEU A 109 -15.42 -12.38 -4.89
C LEU A 109 -15.97 -12.57 -6.31
N GLN A 110 -16.30 -13.82 -6.64
CA GLN A 110 -16.84 -14.29 -7.91
C GLN A 110 -18.02 -15.25 -7.66
N LYS A 111 -18.70 -15.68 -8.73
CA LYS A 111 -19.82 -16.65 -8.68
C LYS A 111 -20.85 -16.29 -7.59
N GLY A 112 -21.34 -15.06 -7.63
CA GLY A 112 -22.32 -14.57 -6.65
C GLY A 112 -21.82 -14.51 -5.20
N GLY A 113 -20.51 -14.43 -4.97
CA GLY A 113 -19.93 -14.36 -3.62
C GLY A 113 -19.43 -15.70 -3.07
N SER A 114 -19.65 -16.80 -3.78
CA SER A 114 -19.27 -18.15 -3.33
C SER A 114 -17.79 -18.50 -3.53
N GLN A 115 -17.05 -17.70 -4.31
CA GLN A 115 -15.66 -17.98 -4.64
C GLN A 115 -14.79 -16.73 -4.47
N LEU A 116 -13.77 -16.79 -3.61
CA LEU A 116 -12.73 -15.76 -3.53
C LEU A 116 -11.59 -16.12 -4.50
N MET A 117 -11.37 -15.31 -5.53
CA MET A 117 -10.27 -15.49 -6.48
C MET A 117 -9.13 -14.53 -6.18
N VAL A 118 -7.97 -15.05 -5.80
CA VAL A 118 -6.68 -14.32 -5.77
C VAL A 118 -6.00 -14.52 -7.13
N ARG A 119 -5.64 -13.42 -7.82
CA ARG A 119 -5.11 -13.54 -9.18
C ARG A 119 -3.64 -13.92 -9.15
N ARG A 120 -3.28 -14.96 -9.90
CA ARG A 120 -1.88 -15.26 -10.26
C ARG A 120 -1.45 -14.29 -11.35
N ARG A 121 -0.30 -13.63 -11.19
CA ARG A 121 0.29 -12.82 -12.27
C ARG A 121 1.10 -13.75 -13.17
N ALA A 122 0.63 -14.00 -14.39
CA ALA A 122 1.51 -14.51 -15.43
C ALA A 122 2.47 -13.37 -15.81
N ALA A 123 3.76 -13.54 -15.53
CA ALA A 123 4.78 -12.65 -16.06
C ALA A 123 4.98 -13.01 -17.54
N ASN A 124 4.34 -12.28 -18.45
CA ASN A 124 4.48 -12.54 -19.89
C ASN A 124 5.82 -12.02 -20.47
N HIS A 125 6.80 -11.66 -19.63
CA HIS A 125 8.15 -11.27 -20.04
C HIS A 125 9.15 -11.57 -18.91
N CYS A 126 9.47 -12.85 -18.71
CA CYS A 126 10.79 -13.23 -18.24
C CYS A 126 11.57 -13.65 -19.49
N CYS A 127 12.60 -12.89 -19.88
CA CYS A 127 13.45 -13.23 -21.04
C CYS A 127 14.13 -14.60 -20.91
N CYS A 128 14.09 -15.25 -19.74
CA CYS A 128 14.74 -16.53 -19.50
C CYS A 128 13.80 -17.75 -19.54
N CYS A 129 12.46 -17.59 -19.48
CA CYS A 129 11.54 -18.74 -19.41
C CYS A 129 10.13 -18.39 -19.90
N ARG A 130 9.71 -18.95 -21.04
CA ARG A 130 8.32 -18.85 -21.56
C ARG A 130 7.28 -19.66 -20.76
N SER A 131 7.69 -20.31 -19.66
CA SER A 131 6.81 -21.20 -18.87
C SER A 131 7.02 -21.10 -17.34
N CYS A 132 7.49 -19.95 -16.84
CA CYS A 132 7.52 -19.72 -15.39
C CYS A 132 6.20 -19.07 -14.92
N GLN A 133 5.24 -19.89 -14.49
CA GLN A 133 4.12 -19.43 -13.67
C GLN A 133 4.65 -19.10 -12.27
N LEU A 134 5.05 -17.84 -12.07
CA LEU A 134 5.41 -17.36 -10.75
C LEU A 134 4.12 -17.22 -9.92
N CYS A 135 3.90 -18.12 -8.97
CA CYS A 135 2.94 -17.91 -7.91
C CYS A 135 3.43 -16.75 -7.05
N ILE A 136 2.71 -15.63 -7.04
CA ILE A 136 2.99 -14.56 -6.08
C ILE A 136 2.50 -15.07 -4.71
N TYR A 137 3.43 -15.36 -3.82
CA TYR A 137 3.15 -15.53 -2.40
C TYR A 137 3.28 -14.16 -1.75
N GLU A 138 2.23 -13.71 -1.08
CA GLU A 138 2.25 -12.48 -0.30
C GLU A 138 2.46 -12.86 1.18
N LEU A 139 3.39 -12.16 1.83
CA LEU A 139 3.68 -12.35 3.25
C LEU A 139 3.19 -11.12 4.03
N GLY A 140 2.66 -11.35 5.22
CA GLY A 140 2.28 -10.30 6.15
C GLY A 140 2.50 -10.70 7.60
N VAL A 141 2.84 -9.73 8.43
CA VAL A 141 2.96 -9.87 9.88
C VAL A 141 1.84 -9.06 10.53
N LEU A 142 1.00 -9.73 11.32
CA LEU A 142 -0.06 -9.11 12.10
C LEU A 142 0.45 -8.81 13.51
N LEU A 143 0.25 -7.57 13.95
CA LEU A 143 0.60 -7.07 15.26
C LEU A 143 -0.68 -6.53 15.93
N THR A 144 -0.98 -7.03 17.12
CA THR A 144 -2.13 -6.59 17.93
C THR A 144 -1.67 -6.25 19.34
N PRO A 145 -2.41 -5.42 20.09
CA PRO A 145 -2.11 -5.14 21.49
C PRO A 145 -2.00 -6.41 22.35
N GLU A 146 -2.78 -7.45 22.05
CA GLU A 146 -2.75 -8.72 22.79
C GLU A 146 -1.46 -9.50 22.55
N LEU A 147 -0.96 -9.54 21.31
CA LEU A 147 0.32 -10.15 20.97
C LEU A 147 1.49 -9.40 21.61
N GLU A 148 1.39 -8.07 21.67
CA GLU A 148 2.38 -7.21 22.32
C GLU A 148 2.40 -7.44 23.83
N ALA A 149 1.23 -7.48 24.48
CA ALA A 149 1.10 -7.79 25.90
C ALA A 149 1.61 -9.19 26.24
N ALA A 150 1.31 -10.19 25.40
CA ALA A 150 1.82 -11.54 25.55
C ALA A 150 3.36 -11.59 25.42
N HIS A 151 3.93 -10.82 24.49
CA HIS A 151 5.38 -10.69 24.36
C HIS A 151 6.00 -10.08 25.62
N ARG A 152 5.45 -8.98 26.17
CA ARG A 152 5.94 -8.37 27.42
C ARG A 152 5.81 -9.27 28.64
N ALA A 153 4.84 -10.18 28.65
CA ALA A 153 4.67 -11.14 29.74
C ALA A 153 5.68 -12.31 29.67
N HIS A 154 6.44 -12.47 28.57
CA HIS A 154 7.40 -13.57 28.46
C HIS A 154 8.61 -13.38 29.40
N PRO A 155 9.08 -14.44 30.08
CA PRO A 155 10.21 -14.37 31.03
C PRO A 155 11.53 -13.84 30.44
N HIS A 156 11.69 -13.98 29.12
CA HIS A 156 12.89 -13.54 28.39
C HIS A 156 12.67 -12.23 27.62
N SER A 157 11.53 -11.57 27.79
CA SER A 157 11.28 -10.29 27.13
C SER A 157 12.11 -9.19 27.80
N SER A 158 12.79 -8.38 26.99
CA SER A 158 13.46 -7.19 27.50
C SER A 158 12.43 -6.13 27.85
N SER A 159 12.70 -5.26 28.82
CA SER A 159 11.87 -4.09 29.14
C SER A 159 11.84 -3.01 28.05
N VAL A 160 12.51 -3.24 26.92
CA VAL A 160 12.52 -2.31 25.79
C VAL A 160 11.14 -2.33 25.11
N PRO A 161 10.45 -1.18 25.01
CA PRO A 161 9.17 -1.11 24.32
C PRO A 161 9.37 -1.42 22.83
N VAL A 162 8.64 -2.39 22.31
CA VAL A 162 8.53 -2.62 20.86
C VAL A 162 7.59 -1.56 20.30
N LEU A 163 8.15 -0.44 19.85
CA LEU A 163 7.37 0.59 19.16
C LEU A 163 7.03 0.10 17.76
N LEU A 164 5.74 0.11 17.42
CA LEU A 164 5.28 -0.10 16.05
C LEU A 164 5.76 1.08 15.19
N PRO A 165 6.70 0.89 14.26
CA PRO A 165 7.26 1.98 13.48
C PRO A 165 6.29 2.31 12.34
N ILE A 166 5.15 2.90 12.67
CA ILE A 166 4.26 3.49 11.66
C ILE A 166 5.03 4.68 11.08
N PRO A 167 5.47 4.61 9.82
CA PRO A 167 6.43 5.56 9.31
C PRO A 167 5.81 6.92 8.99
N TYR A 168 4.48 7.02 9.06
CA TYR A 168 3.67 8.18 8.72
C TYR A 168 2.82 8.68 9.90
N LEU A 169 2.34 9.91 9.80
CA LEU A 169 1.49 10.54 10.81
C LEU A 169 0.18 9.76 11.07
N LEU A 170 -0.23 9.69 12.34
CA LEU A 170 -1.53 9.17 12.76
C LEU A 170 -2.28 10.24 13.57
N PRO A 171 -3.51 10.64 13.17
CA PRO A 171 -4.17 10.26 11.93
C PRO A 171 -3.42 10.79 10.69
N PRO A 172 -3.49 10.10 9.54
CA PRO A 172 -2.84 10.55 8.32
C PRO A 172 -3.35 11.93 7.85
N GLN A 173 -2.46 12.76 7.33
CA GLN A 173 -2.82 14.07 6.80
C GLN A 173 -3.50 13.92 5.42
N PRO A 174 -4.74 14.38 5.23
CA PRO A 174 -5.39 14.38 3.92
C PRO A 174 -4.64 15.22 2.88
N TYR A 175 -4.83 14.91 1.61
CA TYR A 175 -4.34 15.74 0.51
C TYR A 175 -4.91 17.17 0.57
N GLY A 176 -4.07 18.15 0.25
CA GLY A 176 -4.45 19.55 0.07
C GLY A 176 -4.89 19.86 -1.37
N PRO A 177 -5.42 21.07 -1.63
CA PRO A 177 -6.01 21.45 -2.93
C PRO A 177 -5.07 21.36 -4.16
N GLY A 178 -3.76 21.42 -3.95
CA GLY A 178 -2.75 21.32 -5.02
C GLY A 178 -2.03 19.96 -5.08
N ASP A 179 -2.38 19.01 -4.20
CA ASP A 179 -1.71 17.72 -4.18
C ASP A 179 -2.20 16.86 -5.33
N VAL A 180 -1.24 16.33 -6.10
CA VAL A 180 -1.50 15.39 -7.18
C VAL A 180 -0.90 14.05 -6.79
N PRO A 181 -1.65 12.94 -6.83
CA PRO A 181 -1.10 11.63 -6.49
C PRO A 181 -0.05 11.21 -7.52
N TRP A 182 1.03 10.59 -7.05
CA TRP A 182 2.06 10.04 -7.91
C TRP A 182 1.50 8.93 -8.80
N ARG A 183 1.96 8.88 -10.06
CA ARG A 183 1.67 7.82 -11.03
C ARG A 183 2.96 7.44 -11.76
N CYS A 184 3.19 6.15 -11.93
CA CYS A 184 4.45 5.63 -12.49
C CYS A 184 4.46 5.55 -14.02
N ASP A 185 3.29 5.63 -14.67
CA ASP A 185 3.13 5.64 -16.12
C ASP A 185 2.92 7.07 -16.64
N THR A 186 3.72 7.45 -17.63
CA THR A 186 3.81 8.83 -18.13
C THR A 186 3.28 8.96 -19.56
N PRO A 187 2.07 9.52 -19.75
CA PRO A 187 1.72 10.25 -20.96
C PRO A 187 2.09 11.74 -20.87
N GLU A 188 2.14 12.32 -19.65
CA GLU A 188 2.37 13.75 -19.38
C GLU A 188 3.36 13.91 -18.21
N GLN A 189 4.37 14.76 -18.37
CA GLN A 189 5.42 14.99 -17.36
C GLN A 189 4.89 15.87 -16.20
N PHE A 190 5.24 15.54 -14.97
CA PHE A 190 5.05 16.45 -13.83
C PHE A 190 5.98 17.68 -13.98
N PRO A 191 5.52 18.89 -13.65
CA PRO A 191 6.30 20.11 -13.84
C PRO A 191 7.47 20.20 -12.87
N GLY A 192 8.50 20.94 -13.30
CA GLY A 192 9.68 21.25 -12.48
C GLY A 192 10.77 20.18 -12.54
N VAL A 193 11.85 20.44 -11.81
CA VAL A 193 13.00 19.55 -11.69
C VAL A 193 13.08 18.97 -10.28
N ASP A 194 13.64 17.78 -10.15
CA ASP A 194 13.97 17.21 -8.83
C ASP A 194 15.24 17.82 -8.23
N ALA A 195 15.64 17.33 -7.06
CA ALA A 195 16.85 17.77 -6.36
C ALA A 195 18.15 17.57 -7.16
N PHE A 196 18.12 16.78 -8.24
CA PHE A 196 19.26 16.52 -9.13
C PHE A 196 19.20 17.32 -10.43
N GLY A 197 18.19 18.17 -10.60
CA GLY A 197 18.01 18.98 -11.81
C GLY A 197 17.35 18.24 -12.97
N TYR A 198 16.78 17.06 -12.77
CA TYR A 198 16.10 16.32 -13.84
C TYR A 198 14.60 16.58 -13.87
N SER A 199 14.03 16.69 -15.06
CA SER A 199 12.58 16.65 -15.28
C SER A 199 12.04 15.23 -15.14
N CYS A 200 10.76 15.11 -14.73
CA CYS A 200 10.11 13.81 -14.59
C CYS A 200 10.12 13.04 -15.93
N GLY A 201 10.64 11.81 -15.94
CA GLY A 201 10.75 10.97 -17.14
C GLY A 201 12.02 11.19 -17.95
N ASN A 202 12.87 12.15 -17.58
CA ASN A 202 14.22 12.33 -18.13
C ASN A 202 15.30 12.07 -17.06
N THR A 203 15.00 11.17 -16.12
CA THR A 203 15.93 10.77 -15.07
C THR A 203 16.85 9.67 -15.62
N PRO A 204 18.19 9.85 -15.60
CA PRO A 204 19.10 8.82 -16.06
C PRO A 204 18.93 7.54 -15.23
N LEU A 205 19.06 6.38 -15.88
CA LEU A 205 19.12 5.09 -15.21
C LEU A 205 20.32 5.09 -14.24
N ARG A 206 20.05 4.84 -12.96
CA ARG A 206 21.07 4.71 -11.93
C ARG A 206 20.96 3.32 -11.31
N TYR A 207 22.05 2.57 -11.34
CA TYR A 207 22.16 1.27 -10.67
C TYR A 207 22.95 1.47 -9.38
N TYR A 208 22.27 1.42 -8.23
CA TYR A 208 22.90 1.52 -6.91
C TYR A 208 23.89 2.70 -6.75
N GLY A 209 23.58 3.85 -7.35
CA GLY A 209 24.43 5.04 -7.31
C GLY A 209 25.43 5.18 -8.46
N ASN A 210 25.59 4.17 -9.31
CA ASN A 210 26.43 4.24 -10.50
C ASN A 210 25.59 4.56 -11.75
N THR A 211 26.14 5.43 -12.60
CA THR A 211 25.62 5.73 -13.95
C THR A 211 26.20 4.79 -15.00
N GLU A 212 26.85 3.70 -14.60
CA GLU A 212 27.50 2.80 -15.54
C GLU A 212 26.45 2.11 -16.43
N PRO A 213 26.70 2.05 -17.75
CA PRO A 213 25.87 1.26 -18.65
C PRO A 213 25.95 -0.23 -18.24
N PRO A 214 24.94 -1.04 -18.61
CA PRO A 214 25.02 -2.49 -18.42
C PRO A 214 26.30 -3.02 -19.08
N TRP A 215 26.85 -4.09 -18.50
CA TRP A 215 28.13 -4.74 -18.80
C TRP A 215 28.34 -5.22 -20.26
N ASP A 216 27.43 -4.88 -21.17
CA ASP A 216 27.36 -5.34 -22.55
C ASP A 216 27.41 -4.18 -23.58
N SER A 217 28.03 -3.04 -23.23
CA SER A 217 28.35 -1.96 -24.18
C SER A 217 29.76 -2.09 -24.76
#